data_AF-A0AAD5WLC8-F1
#
_entry.id   AF-A0AAD5WLC8-F1
#
_cell.length_a   1.000
_cell.length_b   1.000
_cell.length_c   1.000
_cell.angle_alpha   90.00
_cell.angle_beta   90.00
_cell.angle_gamma   90.00
#
_symmetry.space_group_name_H-M   'P 1'
#
loop_
_entity.id
_entity.type
_entity.pdbx_description
1 polymer ?
#
loop_
_entity_poly.entity_id
_entity_poly.type
_entity_poly.pdbx_seq_one_letter_code
_entity_poly.pdbx_strand_id
1 'polypeptide(L)'
;MLPVRNLPVLRTTYGSECHCHIVTATVKFKIVEGDRQHHFKAHSRQVGDFVFLRIRQKDRMDTPLNRELKGHYDFLVKATCRQKDAGNLEATAKVRLTIADRNDAMPIFTLEADKYEATISDQTAPFTDVIRVEASDADEGINGQIYYSLVNRSAEFTIDPVTGWIRTLRHLHSGVYNMKVRSEDRASRLVL
;
A
#
# COMPACT_ATOMS: atom_id res chain seq x y z
N MET A 1 15.59 -3.43 -1.34
CA MET A 1 16.50 -3.76 -2.45
C MET A 1 16.06 -5.11 -3.02
N LEU A 2 15.18 -5.11 -4.01
CA LEU A 2 14.84 -6.34 -4.71
C LEU A 2 15.86 -6.53 -5.84
N PRO A 3 16.52 -7.69 -5.96
CA PRO A 3 17.20 -8.03 -7.19
C PRO A 3 16.11 -8.16 -8.25
N VAL A 4 16.03 -7.18 -9.14
CA VAL A 4 15.14 -7.25 -10.30
C VAL A 4 15.70 -8.32 -11.22
N ARG A 5 15.29 -9.58 -11.00
CA ARG A 5 15.66 -10.75 -11.79
C ARG A 5 15.03 -10.78 -13.19
N ASN A 6 14.34 -9.73 -13.61
CA ASN A 6 13.67 -9.65 -14.92
C ASN A 6 14.01 -8.38 -15.72
N LEU A 7 15.21 -7.81 -15.53
CA LEU A 7 15.88 -7.23 -16.70
C LEU A 7 16.35 -8.42 -17.54
N PRO A 8 16.20 -8.41 -18.88
CA PRO A 8 16.87 -9.40 -19.70
C PRO A 8 18.35 -9.32 -19.33
N VAL A 9 18.81 -10.35 -18.62
CA VAL A 9 20.23 -10.64 -18.53
C VAL A 9 20.63 -10.75 -19.99
N LEU A 10 21.44 -9.81 -20.48
CA LEU A 10 22.30 -10.05 -21.63
C LEU A 10 23.30 -11.13 -21.18
N ARG A 11 22.80 -12.35 -21.04
CA ARG A 11 23.57 -13.57 -21.10
C ARG A 11 23.39 -14.01 -22.54
N THR A 12 24.35 -13.61 -23.36
CA THR A 12 24.59 -14.23 -24.64
C THR A 12 24.97 -15.68 -24.38
N THR A 13 24.06 -16.61 -24.66
CA THR A 13 24.42 -18.00 -24.94
C THR A 13 24.26 -18.22 -26.44
N TYR A 14 25.41 -18.25 -27.13
CA TYR A 14 25.67 -18.53 -28.54
C TYR A 14 25.15 -17.53 -29.60
N GLY A 15 26.11 -16.86 -30.24
CA GLY A 15 25.94 -16.16 -31.52
C GLY A 15 26.35 -14.69 -31.48
N SER A 16 27.66 -14.42 -31.50
CA SER A 16 28.32 -13.09 -31.51
C SER A 16 28.28 -12.30 -30.19
N GLU A 17 29.44 -12.30 -29.51
CA GLU A 17 29.70 -11.47 -28.35
C GLU A 17 29.76 -9.99 -28.76
N CYS A 18 28.77 -9.20 -28.37
CA CYS A 18 28.94 -7.75 -28.31
C CYS A 18 29.77 -7.44 -27.05
N HIS A 19 31.09 -7.63 -27.15
CA HIS A 19 32.08 -7.15 -26.18
C HIS A 19 32.08 -5.61 -26.19
N CYS A 20 31.08 -5.00 -25.55
CA CYS A 20 31.21 -3.62 -25.11
C CYS A 20 32.29 -3.62 -24.03
N HIS A 21 33.44 -2.99 -24.28
CA HIS A 21 34.43 -2.71 -23.24
C HIS A 21 33.78 -1.77 -22.20
N ILE A 22 33.11 -2.34 -21.20
CA ILE A 22 32.35 -1.63 -20.14
C ILE A 22 33.24 -0.67 -19.36
N VAL A 23 34.57 -0.80 -19.44
CA VAL A 23 35.55 0.07 -18.77
C VAL A 23 35.44 1.55 -19.19
N THR A 24 34.81 1.88 -20.34
CA THR A 24 34.62 3.28 -20.79
C THR A 24 33.19 3.68 -21.16
N ALA A 25 32.23 2.76 -21.06
CA ALA A 25 30.88 2.98 -21.55
C ALA A 25 29.97 3.65 -20.50
N THR A 26 29.39 4.80 -20.84
CA THR A 26 28.44 5.48 -19.94
C THR A 26 27.00 5.08 -20.29
N VAL A 27 26.29 4.46 -19.34
CA VAL A 27 24.87 4.15 -19.48
C VAL A 27 24.01 5.26 -18.85
N LYS A 28 23.05 5.77 -19.62
CA LYS A 28 22.05 6.75 -19.17
C LYS A 28 20.66 6.15 -19.25
N PHE A 29 19.84 6.43 -18.24
CA PHE A 29 18.44 6.03 -18.22
C PHE A 29 17.52 7.24 -18.37
N LYS A 30 16.42 7.07 -19.11
CA LYS A 30 15.37 8.09 -19.27
C LYS A 30 14.00 7.43 -19.17
N ILE A 31 13.10 8.02 -18.38
CA ILE A 31 11.68 7.67 -18.41
C ILE A 31 11.10 8.28 -19.69
N VAL A 32 10.61 7.43 -20.58
CA VAL A 32 10.02 7.86 -21.87
C VAL A 32 8.49 7.93 -21.79
N GLU A 33 7.86 7.09 -20.96
CA GLU A 33 6.41 7.09 -20.74
C GLU A 33 6.07 6.77 -19.28
N GLY A 34 4.86 7.14 -18.85
CA GLY A 34 4.27 6.80 -17.55
C GLY A 34 4.38 7.89 -16.47
N ASP A 35 5.25 8.90 -16.65
CA ASP A 35 5.42 10.03 -15.73
C ASP A 35 4.84 11.34 -16.28
N ARG A 36 3.52 11.38 -16.50
CA ARG A 36 2.81 12.55 -17.06
C ARG A 36 2.91 13.79 -16.17
N GLN A 37 2.96 13.59 -14.85
CA GLN A 37 3.04 14.67 -13.86
C GLN A 37 4.49 15.12 -13.62
N HIS A 38 5.46 14.51 -14.30
CA HIS A 38 6.88 14.83 -14.13
C HIS A 38 7.35 14.75 -12.67
N HIS A 39 6.83 13.78 -11.93
CA HIS A 39 7.08 13.58 -10.51
C HIS A 39 8.40 12.84 -10.25
N PHE A 40 8.93 12.15 -11.26
CA PHE A 40 10.05 11.24 -11.11
C PHE A 40 11.24 11.63 -12.00
N LYS A 41 12.43 11.19 -11.62
CA LYS A 41 13.66 11.26 -12.42
C LYS A 41 14.37 9.92 -12.38
N ALA A 42 14.77 9.42 -13.54
CA ALA A 42 15.69 8.29 -13.66
C ALA A 42 17.14 8.78 -13.58
N HIS A 43 17.96 8.03 -12.86
CA HIS A 43 19.39 8.27 -12.69
C HIS A 43 20.15 6.95 -12.80
N SER A 44 21.37 7.00 -13.35
CA SER A 44 22.28 5.84 -13.38
C SER A 44 23.12 5.78 -12.10
N ARG A 45 23.14 4.64 -11.42
CA ARG A 45 24.01 4.42 -10.27
C ARG A 45 25.02 3.33 -10.62
N GLN A 46 26.29 3.69 -10.72
CA GLN A 46 27.36 2.72 -10.91
C GLN A 46 27.78 2.11 -9.58
N VAL A 47 27.94 0.78 -9.54
CA VAL A 47 28.49 0.03 -8.41
C VAL A 47 29.39 -1.06 -9.00
N GLY A 48 30.71 -0.88 -8.87
CA GLY A 48 31.68 -1.69 -9.61
C GLY A 48 31.46 -1.58 -11.11
N ASP A 49 31.34 -2.74 -11.77
CA ASP A 49 31.14 -2.84 -13.22
C ASP A 49 29.67 -2.81 -13.65
N PHE A 50 28.75 -2.62 -12.70
CA PHE A 50 27.31 -2.60 -12.98
C PHE A 50 26.75 -1.17 -12.94
N VAL A 51 25.84 -0.87 -13.86
CA VAL A 51 25.07 0.38 -13.85
C VAL A 51 23.60 0.07 -13.59
N PHE A 52 23.08 0.58 -12.48
CA PHE A 52 21.70 0.37 -12.03
C PHE A 52 20.80 1.55 -12.36
N LEU A 53 19.57 1.28 -12.77
CA LEU A 53 18.51 2.28 -12.82
C LEU A 53 18.09 2.63 -11.39
N ARG A 54 18.11 3.91 -11.06
CA ARG A 54 17.51 4.46 -9.84
C ARG A 54 16.44 5.47 -10.23
N ILE A 55 15.21 5.24 -9.83
CA ILE A 55 14.12 6.22 -9.94
C ILE A 55 14.07 6.98 -8.61
N ARG A 56 14.02 8.31 -8.68
CA ARG A 56 13.84 9.20 -7.53
C ARG A 56 12.63 10.09 -7.74
N GLN A 57 11.94 10.39 -6.65
CA GLN A 57 10.96 11.46 -6.56
C GLN A 57 11.67 12.81 -6.67
N LYS A 58 11.01 13.81 -7.28
CA LYS A 58 11.49 15.20 -7.27
C LYS A 58 11.08 15.92 -6.00
N ASP A 59 11.89 16.89 -5.56
CA ASP A 59 11.64 17.64 -4.32
C ASP A 59 10.46 18.62 -4.43
N ARG A 60 10.22 19.17 -5.63
CA ARG A 60 9.06 20.02 -5.92
C ARG A 60 8.11 19.25 -6.82
N MET A 61 6.91 19.01 -6.30
CA MET A 61 5.82 18.34 -6.99
C MET A 61 4.58 19.21 -6.84
N ASP A 62 3.80 19.32 -7.90
CA ASP A 62 2.54 20.07 -7.87
C ASP A 62 1.47 19.31 -7.06
N THR A 63 1.62 17.98 -6.95
CA THR A 63 0.74 17.14 -6.14
C THR A 63 1.57 16.08 -5.41
N PRO A 64 1.49 15.96 -4.08
CA PRO A 64 2.12 14.88 -3.33
C PRO A 64 1.69 13.50 -3.84
N LEU A 65 2.54 12.50 -3.65
CA LEU A 65 2.14 11.11 -3.90
C LEU A 65 1.14 10.68 -2.83
N ASN A 66 0.03 10.10 -3.26
CA ASN A 66 -1.00 9.55 -2.41
C ASN A 66 -1.29 8.13 -2.91
N ARG A 67 -1.07 7.13 -2.05
CA ARG A 67 -1.15 5.72 -2.42
C ARG A 67 -2.61 5.29 -2.55
N GLU A 68 -3.49 5.84 -1.72
CA GLU A 68 -4.93 5.63 -1.65
C GLU A 68 -5.59 6.01 -3.00
N LEU A 69 -5.07 7.06 -3.65
CA LEU A 69 -5.48 7.53 -4.97
C LEU A 69 -4.76 6.77 -6.09
N LYS A 70 -3.46 6.51 -5.95
CA LYS A 70 -2.65 5.82 -6.96
C LYS A 70 -1.48 5.06 -6.36
N GLY A 71 -1.68 3.76 -6.12
CA GLY A 71 -0.69 2.89 -5.49
C GLY A 71 0.50 2.46 -6.37
N HIS A 72 0.46 2.67 -7.69
CA HIS A 72 1.62 2.37 -8.54
C HIS A 72 1.67 3.20 -9.83
N TYR A 73 2.87 3.24 -10.42
CA TYR A 73 3.16 3.84 -11.71
C TYR A 73 3.87 2.81 -12.60
N ASP A 74 3.39 2.65 -13.82
CA ASP A 74 4.05 1.82 -14.84
C ASP A 74 4.80 2.74 -15.82
N PHE A 75 6.13 2.60 -15.86
CA PHE A 75 7.01 3.38 -16.71
C PHE A 75 7.55 2.57 -17.87
N LEU A 76 7.73 3.22 -19.02
CA LEU A 76 8.65 2.75 -20.04
C LEU A 76 9.97 3.51 -19.87
N VAL A 77 11.06 2.78 -19.64
CA VAL A 77 12.40 3.35 -19.42
C VAL A 77 13.30 2.97 -20.57
N LYS A 78 14.00 3.95 -21.13
CA LYS A 78 15.02 3.78 -22.15
C LYS A 78 16.40 3.85 -21.54
N ALA A 79 17.25 2.87 -21.81
CA ALA A 79 18.67 2.86 -21.51
C ALA A 79 19.44 3.20 -22.79
N THR A 80 20.39 4.13 -22.69
CA THR A 80 21.31 4.48 -23.79
C THR A 80 22.74 4.27 -23.30
N CYS A 81 23.46 3.36 -23.95
CA CYS A 81 24.88 3.13 -23.73
C CYS A 81 25.67 3.93 -24.78
N ARG A 82 26.52 4.86 -24.33
CA ARG A 82 27.44 5.60 -25.20
C ARG A 82 28.80 4.91 -25.20
N GLN A 83 29.25 4.51 -26.38
CA GLN A 83 30.58 3.99 -26.63
C GLN A 83 31.40 5.09 -27.32
N LYS A 84 32.72 5.17 -27.04
CA LYS A 84 33.59 6.21 -27.63
C LYS A 84 33.75 6.05 -29.13
N ASP A 85 33.77 4.80 -29.62
CA ASP A 85 34.17 4.47 -30.99
C ASP A 85 33.09 3.70 -31.77
N ALA A 86 31.89 3.59 -31.19
CA ALA A 86 30.74 2.92 -31.80
C ALA A 86 29.46 3.71 -31.50
N GLY A 87 28.47 3.58 -32.39
CA GLY A 87 27.17 4.22 -32.24
C GLY A 87 26.50 3.90 -30.90
N ASN A 88 25.51 4.71 -30.51
CA ASN A 88 24.79 4.49 -29.27
C ASN A 88 23.96 3.20 -29.33
N LEU A 89 24.08 2.35 -28.32
CA LEU A 89 23.19 1.21 -28.13
C LEU A 89 22.01 1.62 -27.26
N GLU A 90 20.81 1.20 -27.62
CA GLU A 90 19.58 1.57 -26.92
C GLU A 90 18.72 0.35 -26.61
N ALA A 91 18.10 0.34 -25.44
CA ALA A 91 17.16 -0.69 -25.02
C ALA A 91 16.02 -0.06 -24.22
N THR A 92 14.84 -0.69 -24.22
CA THR A 92 13.68 -0.24 -23.43
C THR A 92 13.18 -1.35 -22.51
N ALA A 93 12.61 -0.96 -21.37
CA ALA A 93 12.02 -1.89 -20.41
C ALA A 93 10.80 -1.27 -19.72
N LYS A 94 9.79 -2.10 -19.42
CA LYS A 94 8.66 -1.73 -18.57
C LYS A 94 9.06 -1.89 -17.10
N VAL A 95 8.83 -0.85 -16.29
CA VAL A 95 9.19 -0.80 -14.88
C VAL A 95 7.97 -0.37 -14.06
N ARG A 96 7.55 -1.20 -13.12
CA ARG A 96 6.50 -0.86 -12.15
C ARG A 96 7.11 -0.29 -10.88
N LEU A 97 6.72 0.93 -10.53
CA LEU A 97 7.02 1.58 -9.26
C LEU A 97 5.79 1.52 -8.36
N THR A 98 5.86 0.76 -7.28
CA THR A 98 4.81 0.72 -6.25
C THR A 98 5.08 1.78 -5.19
N ILE A 99 4.04 2.51 -4.79
CA ILE A 99 4.09 3.48 -3.70
C ILE A 99 3.92 2.72 -2.40
N ALA A 100 4.80 2.95 -1.43
CA ALA A 100 4.70 2.34 -0.12
C ALA A 100 3.57 2.99 0.67
N ASP A 101 2.76 2.16 1.30
CA ASP A 101 1.68 2.55 2.20
C ASP A 101 2.22 3.23 3.46
N ARG A 102 1.50 4.25 3.94
CA ARG A 102 1.70 4.86 5.24
C ARG A 102 0.36 4.81 5.96
N ASN A 103 0.40 4.67 7.28
CA ASN A 103 -0.79 4.73 8.12
C ASN A 103 -1.23 6.20 8.28
N ASP A 104 -1.95 6.73 7.30
CA ASP A 104 -2.41 8.12 7.27
C ASP A 104 -3.92 8.28 7.00
N ALA A 105 -4.64 7.17 6.78
CA ALA A 105 -6.08 7.12 6.91
C ALA A 105 -6.48 6.71 8.35
N MET A 106 -7.77 6.81 8.64
CA MET A 106 -8.35 6.29 9.87
C MET A 106 -9.63 5.52 9.53
N PRO A 107 -10.02 4.51 10.32
CA PRO A 107 -11.21 3.73 10.02
C PRO A 107 -12.48 4.58 10.09
N ILE A 108 -13.34 4.45 9.09
CA ILE A 108 -14.63 5.16 9.01
C ILE A 108 -15.76 4.13 9.03
N PHE A 109 -16.74 4.30 9.93
CA PHE A 109 -17.93 3.45 9.94
C PHE A 109 -18.71 3.57 8.63
N THR A 110 -19.10 2.44 8.05
CA THR A 110 -19.71 2.36 6.70
C THR A 110 -21.19 2.71 6.69
N LEU A 111 -21.84 2.69 7.85
CA LEU A 111 -23.24 3.09 7.95
C LEU A 111 -23.33 4.62 7.80
N GLU A 112 -24.07 5.07 6.79
CA GLU A 112 -24.30 6.50 6.55
C GLU A 112 -25.25 7.14 7.58
N ALA A 113 -26.01 6.32 8.33
CA ALA A 113 -26.86 6.78 9.41
C ALA A 113 -26.05 7.11 10.67
N ASP A 114 -26.52 8.08 11.46
CA ASP A 114 -25.84 8.56 12.68
C ASP A 114 -25.69 7.48 13.79
N LYS A 115 -26.39 6.35 13.67
CA LYS A 115 -26.44 5.30 14.71
C LYS A 115 -26.77 3.92 14.16
N TYR A 116 -26.22 2.89 14.80
CA TYR A 116 -26.60 1.49 14.64
C TYR A 116 -27.72 1.15 15.62
N GLU A 117 -28.85 0.61 15.15
CA GLU A 117 -30.00 0.26 15.98
C GLU A 117 -30.45 -1.19 15.77
N ALA A 118 -30.75 -1.88 16.87
CA ALA A 118 -31.34 -3.21 16.87
C ALA A 118 -32.37 -3.34 18.00
N THR A 119 -33.41 -4.14 17.76
CA THR A 119 -34.40 -4.51 18.77
C THR A 119 -34.30 -6.01 19.04
N ILE A 120 -34.14 -6.40 20.30
CA ILE A 120 -34.03 -7.80 20.72
C ILE A 120 -34.95 -8.06 21.92
N SER A 121 -35.36 -9.31 22.09
CA SER A 121 -36.16 -9.73 23.24
C SER A 121 -35.32 -9.73 24.52
N ASP A 122 -35.92 -9.45 25.67
CA ASP A 122 -35.26 -9.65 26.96
C ASP A 122 -34.99 -11.14 27.29
N GLN A 123 -35.69 -12.04 26.59
CA GLN A 123 -35.46 -13.49 26.61
C GLN A 123 -34.29 -13.94 25.74
N THR A 124 -33.57 -13.01 25.10
CA THR A 124 -32.41 -13.34 24.27
C THR A 124 -31.35 -14.03 25.13
N ALA A 125 -30.89 -15.20 24.68
CA ALA A 125 -29.88 -15.97 25.39
C ALA A 125 -28.54 -15.20 25.44
N PRO A 126 -27.71 -15.40 26.49
CA PRO A 126 -26.32 -14.96 26.48
C PRO A 126 -25.54 -15.48 25.26
N PHE A 127 -24.54 -14.72 24.83
CA PHE A 127 -23.66 -15.00 23.67
C PHE A 127 -24.37 -15.01 22.32
N THR A 128 -25.48 -14.28 22.19
CA THR A 128 -26.20 -14.11 20.92
C THR A 128 -25.69 -12.87 20.18
N ASP A 129 -25.42 -13.01 18.88
CA ASP A 129 -25.11 -11.89 17.97
C ASP A 129 -26.34 -10.99 17.80
N VAL A 130 -26.18 -9.69 18.07
CA VAL A 130 -27.29 -8.71 18.06
C VAL A 130 -27.23 -7.83 16.82
N ILE A 131 -26.10 -7.16 16.62
CA ILE A 131 -25.87 -6.26 15.50
C ILE A 131 -24.39 -6.23 15.18
N ARG A 132 -24.05 -6.09 13.90
CA ARG A 132 -22.67 -5.93 13.45
C ARG A 132 -22.43 -4.47 13.07
N VAL A 133 -21.42 -3.86 13.67
CA VAL A 133 -20.86 -2.60 13.16
C VAL A 133 -19.79 -2.90 12.12
N GLU A 134 -19.63 -2.00 11.17
CA GLU A 134 -18.67 -2.18 10.08
C GLU A 134 -18.01 -0.85 9.78
N ALA A 135 -16.68 -0.86 9.68
CA ALA A 135 -15.86 0.26 9.30
C ALA A 135 -14.93 -0.16 8.15
N SER A 136 -14.50 0.82 7.36
CA SER A 136 -13.50 0.64 6.32
C SER A 136 -12.34 1.60 6.52
N ASP A 137 -11.15 1.12 6.23
CA ASP A 137 -9.91 1.89 6.24
C ASP A 137 -9.30 1.78 4.84
N ALA A 138 -8.75 2.89 4.34
CA ALA A 138 -8.19 2.94 2.99
C ALA A 138 -6.79 2.31 2.94
N ASP A 139 -6.08 2.21 4.06
CA ASP A 139 -4.68 1.80 4.13
C ASP A 139 -4.46 0.30 3.85
N GLU A 140 -3.24 -0.08 3.46
CA GLU A 140 -2.94 -1.46 3.06
C GLU A 140 -2.49 -2.34 4.24
N GLY A 141 -2.90 -3.61 4.21
CA GLY A 141 -2.34 -4.63 5.09
C GLY A 141 -2.63 -4.34 6.56
N ILE A 142 -1.59 -4.19 7.38
CA ILE A 142 -1.74 -3.94 8.82
C ILE A 142 -2.24 -2.53 9.14
N ASN A 143 -1.95 -1.57 8.27
CA ASN A 143 -2.39 -0.19 8.43
C ASN A 143 -3.89 -0.05 8.18
N GLY A 144 -4.48 -0.90 7.32
CA GLY A 144 -5.94 -0.97 7.13
C GLY A 144 -6.67 -2.01 8.00
N GLN A 145 -5.98 -2.74 8.89
CA GLN A 145 -6.61 -3.78 9.71
C GLN A 145 -7.35 -3.15 10.89
N ILE A 146 -8.67 -3.27 10.92
CA ILE A 146 -9.52 -2.59 11.91
C ILE A 146 -9.73 -3.47 13.14
N TYR A 147 -9.65 -2.85 14.32
CA TYR A 147 -10.10 -3.40 15.59
C TYR A 147 -11.24 -2.59 16.20
N TYR A 148 -12.26 -3.30 16.68
CA TYR A 148 -13.40 -2.70 17.36
C TYR A 148 -13.29 -2.81 18.88
N SER A 149 -13.80 -1.80 19.58
CA SER A 149 -13.91 -1.81 21.04
C SER A 149 -15.11 -1.00 21.53
N LEU A 150 -15.64 -1.36 22.70
CA LEU A 150 -16.64 -0.56 23.39
C LEU A 150 -15.93 0.55 24.19
N VAL A 151 -16.24 1.80 23.89
CA VAL A 151 -15.72 2.97 24.62
C VAL A 151 -16.31 3.02 26.02
N ASN A 152 -17.62 2.80 26.13
CA ASN A 152 -18.29 2.60 27.40
C ASN A 152 -18.45 1.10 27.65
N ARG A 153 -17.92 0.62 28.78
CA ARG A 153 -18.09 -0.78 29.18
C ARG A 153 -19.57 -1.06 29.47
N SER A 154 -20.04 -2.23 29.08
CA SER A 154 -21.35 -2.79 29.44
C SER A 154 -21.15 -4.11 30.16
N ALA A 155 -22.03 -4.44 31.10
CA ALA A 155 -22.05 -5.74 31.77
C ALA A 155 -22.84 -6.78 30.97
N GLU A 156 -23.72 -6.30 30.08
CA GLU A 156 -24.69 -7.05 29.29
C GLU A 156 -24.20 -7.32 27.86
N PHE A 157 -23.26 -6.52 27.35
CA PHE A 157 -22.78 -6.61 25.98
C PHE A 157 -21.25 -6.62 25.87
N THR A 158 -20.77 -7.30 24.83
CA THR A 158 -19.38 -7.24 24.36
C THR A 158 -19.36 -6.99 22.86
N ILE A 159 -18.23 -6.54 22.34
CA ILE A 159 -17.97 -6.51 20.91
C ILE A 159 -16.84 -7.47 20.55
N ASP A 160 -17.03 -8.22 19.47
CA ASP A 160 -15.98 -9.00 18.86
C ASP A 160 -15.00 -8.04 18.16
N PRO A 161 -13.71 -8.04 18.58
CA PRO A 161 -12.78 -7.00 18.18
C PRO A 161 -12.36 -7.09 16.71
N VAL A 162 -12.63 -8.21 16.02
CA VAL A 162 -12.26 -8.40 14.61
C VAL A 162 -13.48 -8.30 13.70
N THR A 163 -14.60 -8.88 14.12
CA THR A 163 -15.80 -8.97 13.26
C THR A 163 -16.80 -7.83 13.47
N GLY A 164 -16.67 -7.05 14.54
CA GLY A 164 -17.59 -5.96 14.86
C GLY A 164 -18.97 -6.41 15.36
N TRP A 165 -19.16 -7.71 15.60
CA TRP A 165 -20.40 -8.23 16.19
C TRP A 165 -20.52 -7.82 17.65
N ILE A 166 -21.61 -7.13 17.97
CA ILE A 166 -22.05 -6.89 19.34
C ILE A 166 -22.87 -8.10 19.80
N ARG A 167 -22.47 -8.69 20.92
CA ARG A 167 -23.05 -9.90 21.51
C ARG A 167 -23.59 -9.64 22.90
N THR A 168 -24.67 -10.33 23.25
CA THR A 168 -25.11 -10.41 24.65
C THR A 168 -24.09 -11.21 25.48
N LEU A 169 -23.88 -10.83 26.74
CA LEU A 169 -23.06 -11.55 27.72
C LEU A 169 -23.92 -12.20 28.81
N ARG A 170 -25.12 -11.66 29.04
CA ARG A 170 -26.05 -12.05 30.10
C ARG A 170 -27.49 -11.82 29.62
N HIS A 171 -28.46 -12.28 30.42
CA HIS A 171 -29.86 -11.93 30.21
C HIS A 171 -30.07 -10.42 30.33
N LEU A 172 -31.03 -9.92 29.55
CA LEU A 172 -31.30 -8.50 29.46
C LEU A 172 -32.50 -8.14 30.32
N HIS A 173 -32.48 -6.91 30.83
CA HIS A 173 -33.68 -6.28 31.37
C HIS A 173 -34.33 -5.44 30.28
N SER A 174 -35.65 -5.32 30.31
CA SER A 174 -36.39 -4.46 29.39
C SER A 174 -35.90 -3.02 29.53
N GLY A 175 -35.48 -2.40 28.43
CA GLY A 175 -34.90 -1.07 28.44
C GLY A 175 -34.09 -0.75 27.18
N VAL A 176 -33.39 0.39 27.20
CA VAL A 176 -32.55 0.85 26.09
C VAL A 176 -31.08 0.84 26.53
N TYR A 177 -30.22 0.21 25.73
CA TYR A 177 -28.78 0.13 25.97
C TYR A 177 -28.05 0.98 24.94
N ASN A 178 -27.39 2.05 25.40
CA ASN A 178 -26.59 2.92 24.55
C ASN A 178 -25.11 2.54 24.63
N MET A 179 -24.53 2.19 23.49
CA MET A 179 -23.12 1.81 23.37
C MET A 179 -22.42 2.71 22.38
N LYS A 180 -21.23 3.17 22.73
CA LYS A 180 -20.33 3.90 21.85
C LYS A 180 -19.21 2.96 21.45
N VAL A 181 -19.15 2.67 20.16
CA VAL A 181 -18.10 1.83 19.58
C VAL A 181 -16.97 2.72 19.04
N ARG A 182 -15.74 2.25 19.16
CA ARG A 182 -14.57 2.82 18.52
C ARG A 182 -13.94 1.80 17.58
N SER A 183 -13.57 2.24 16.38
CA SER A 183 -12.70 1.55 15.44
C SER A 183 -11.31 2.20 15.46
N GLU A 184 -10.27 1.39 15.49
CA GLU A 184 -8.87 1.82 15.39
C GLU A 184 -8.14 0.87 14.45
N ASP A 185 -7.18 1.36 13.67
CA ASP A 185 -6.31 0.50 12.89
C ASP A 185 -5.29 -0.23 13.78
N ARG A 186 -4.80 -1.37 13.31
CA ARG A 186 -3.89 -2.23 14.07
C ARG A 186 -2.50 -1.62 14.22
N ALA A 187 -2.03 -0.86 13.23
CA ALA A 187 -0.71 -0.26 13.25
C ALA A 187 -0.60 0.78 14.38
N SER A 188 -1.62 1.62 14.56
CA SER A 188 -1.77 2.58 15.65
C SER A 188 -1.68 1.94 17.04
N ARG A 189 -2.11 0.69 17.17
CA ARG A 189 -2.07 -0.05 18.44
C ARG A 189 -0.73 -0.73 18.73
N LEU A 190 0.13 -0.91 17.73
CA LEU A 190 1.44 -1.57 17.87
C LEU A 190 2.60 -0.61 18.13
N VAL A 191 2.34 0.70 18.13
CA VAL A 191 3.33 1.70 18.54
C VAL A 191 3.43 1.67 20.08
N LEU A 192 4.32 0.82 20.60
CA LEU A 192 4.77 0.79 22.00
C LEU A 192 6.06 1.60 22.17
#